data_AF-A0A6L9IXI5-F1
#
_entry.id   AF-A0A6L9IXI5-F1
#
_cell.length_a   1.000
_cell.length_b   1.000
_cell.length_c   1.000
_cell.angle_alpha   90.00
_cell.angle_beta   90.00
_cell.angle_gamma   90.00
#
_symmetry.space_group_name_H-M   'P 1'
#
loop_
_entity.id
_entity.type
_entity.pdbx_description
1 polymer ?
#
loop_
_entity_poly.entity_id
_entity_poly.type
_entity_poly.pdbx_seq_one_letter_code
_entity_poly.pdbx_strand_id
1 'polypeptide(L)'
;VDSAILDKPCVAVNYDIPADMPQGRSVRRFYQRSDMQPIINSGGVRLAHTPDEAIELINAYLENPEKDFKGRTLIRDTDVGPLDGKAGERIADRLLRLVRETMASS
;
A
#
# COMPACT_ATOMS: atom_id res chain seq x y z
N VAL A 1 -2.03 0.15 -0.33
CA VAL A 1 -2.49 -0.82 -1.35
C VAL A 1 -4.00 -0.84 -1.42
N ASP A 2 -4.71 -1.09 -0.31
CA ASP A 2 -6.18 -1.14 -0.29
C ASP A 2 -6.88 0.13 -0.80
N SER A 3 -6.33 1.31 -0.50
CA SER A 3 -6.81 2.57 -1.08
C SER A 3 -6.79 2.55 -2.60
N ALA A 4 -5.75 1.97 -3.22
CA ALA A 4 -5.64 1.84 -4.67
C ALA A 4 -6.64 0.81 -5.25
N ILE A 5 -6.92 -0.28 -4.51
CA ILE A 5 -7.97 -1.25 -4.88
C ILE A 5 -9.33 -0.55 -4.97
N LEU A 6 -9.63 0.34 -4.03
CA LEU A 6 -10.88 1.10 -3.95
C LEU A 6 -10.87 2.40 -4.77
N ASP A 7 -9.80 2.64 -5.53
CA ASP A 7 -9.56 3.87 -6.28
C ASP A 7 -9.75 5.15 -5.44
N LYS A 8 -9.19 5.12 -4.22
CA LYS A 8 -9.18 6.25 -3.29
C LYS A 8 -7.79 6.88 -3.21
N PRO A 9 -7.68 8.22 -3.36
CA PRO A 9 -6.44 8.92 -3.12
C PRO A 9 -5.82 8.62 -1.74
N CYS A 10 -4.49 8.64 -1.67
CA CYS A 10 -3.75 8.37 -0.45
C CYS A 10 -2.61 9.38 -0.27
N VAL A 11 -2.62 10.08 0.86
CA VAL A 11 -1.54 10.94 1.33
C VAL A 11 -0.86 10.23 2.50
N ALA A 12 0.40 9.86 2.32
CA ALA A 12 1.18 9.18 3.34
C ALA A 12 2.12 10.19 4.03
N VAL A 13 2.13 10.18 5.36
CA VAL A 13 2.95 11.09 6.16
C VAL A 13 4.40 10.64 6.11
N ASN A 14 5.29 11.52 5.63
CA ASN A 14 6.74 11.33 5.51
C ASN A 14 7.54 12.39 6.31
N TYR A 15 6.95 12.82 7.42
CA TYR A 15 7.55 13.73 8.40
C TYR A 15 7.31 13.23 9.82
N ASP A 16 8.19 13.62 10.73
CA ASP A 16 8.13 13.24 12.13
C ASP A 16 7.70 14.44 12.99
N ILE A 17 6.96 14.16 14.07
CA ILE A 17 6.65 15.12 15.13
C ILE A 17 7.00 14.46 16.48
N PRO A 18 8.01 14.93 17.22
CA PRO A 18 8.93 16.04 16.88
C PRO A 18 9.88 15.69 15.71
N ALA A 19 10.44 16.72 15.07
CA ALA A 19 11.24 16.58 13.84
C ALA A 19 12.58 15.84 14.03
N ASP A 20 13.10 15.79 15.25
CA ASP A 20 14.37 15.16 15.65
C ASP A 20 14.22 13.69 16.06
N MET A 21 13.18 13.03 15.54
CA MET A 21 12.90 11.64 15.90
C MET A 21 14.07 10.70 15.55
N PRO A 22 14.49 9.81 16.48
CA PRO A 22 15.54 8.84 16.19
C PRO A 22 15.20 8.00 14.96
N GLN A 23 16.20 7.66 14.14
CA GLN A 23 16.02 6.90 12.88
C GLN A 23 15.22 5.59 13.08
N GLY A 24 15.48 4.88 14.17
CA GLY A 24 14.75 3.65 14.54
C GLY A 24 13.29 3.85 14.95
N ARG A 25 12.80 5.09 14.98
CA ARG A 25 11.41 5.46 15.29
C ARG A 25 10.78 6.36 14.23
N SER A 26 11.58 6.99 13.38
CA SER A 26 11.12 7.85 12.29
C SER A 26 10.19 7.10 11.34
N VAL A 27 9.10 7.75 10.92
CA VAL A 27 8.19 7.19 9.90
C VAL A 27 8.86 7.08 8.53
N ARG A 28 9.88 7.91 8.28
CA ARG A 28 10.61 7.96 6.99
C ARG A 28 11.26 6.62 6.65
N ARG A 29 11.64 5.83 7.66
CA ARG A 29 12.24 4.51 7.48
C ARG A 29 11.33 3.55 6.70
N PHE A 30 10.02 3.71 6.80
CA PHE A 30 9.08 2.83 6.08
C PHE A 30 9.21 3.02 4.57
N TYR A 31 9.38 4.25 4.10
CA TYR A 31 9.53 4.57 2.68
C TYR A 31 10.94 4.33 2.13
N GLN A 32 11.90 3.93 2.97
CA GLN A 32 13.23 3.48 2.54
C GLN A 32 13.26 1.97 2.25
N ARG A 33 12.22 1.23 2.64
CA ARG A 33 12.15 -0.22 2.39
C ARG A 33 11.99 -0.51 0.90
N SER A 34 12.61 -1.59 0.45
CA SER A 34 12.57 -2.02 -0.95
C SER A 34 11.15 -2.34 -1.42
N ASP A 35 10.32 -2.94 -0.57
CA ASP A 35 8.93 -3.28 -0.89
C ASP A 35 8.03 -2.04 -1.05
N MET A 36 8.42 -0.89 -0.52
CA MET A 36 7.69 0.37 -0.70
C MET A 36 8.09 1.13 -1.98
N GLN A 37 9.26 0.85 -2.56
CA GLN A 37 9.72 1.57 -3.74
C GLN A 37 8.78 1.43 -4.95
N PRO A 38 8.25 0.25 -5.30
CA PRO A 38 7.27 0.14 -6.39
C PRO A 38 6.02 0.99 -6.16
N ILE A 39 5.51 1.02 -4.92
CA ILE A 39 4.33 1.80 -4.54
C ILE A 39 4.61 3.30 -4.68
N ILE A 40 5.75 3.79 -4.19
CA ILE A 40 6.14 5.20 -4.30
C ILE A 40 6.36 5.60 -5.76
N ASN A 41 7.12 4.79 -6.50
CA ASN A 41 7.46 5.03 -7.90
C ASN A 41 6.25 4.97 -8.84
N SER A 42 5.17 4.31 -8.42
CA SER A 42 3.91 4.30 -9.19
C SER A 42 3.27 5.68 -9.32
N GLY A 43 3.57 6.61 -8.39
CA GLY A 43 2.90 7.90 -8.27
C GLY A 43 1.47 7.81 -7.72
N GLY A 44 0.98 6.62 -7.35
CA GLY A 44 -0.37 6.42 -6.82
C GLY A 44 -0.55 6.78 -5.35
N VAL A 45 0.54 7.10 -4.65
CA VAL A 45 0.58 7.58 -3.27
C VAL A 45 1.45 8.83 -3.21
N ARG A 46 0.99 9.88 -2.54
CA ARG A 46 1.78 11.11 -2.33
C ARG A 46 2.39 11.10 -0.94
N LEU A 47 3.67 11.45 -0.84
CA LEU A 47 4.38 11.59 0.43
C LEU A 47 4.35 13.06 0.84
N ALA A 48 3.75 13.36 1.99
CA ALA A 48 3.83 14.68 2.58
C ALA A 48 5.11 14.79 3.42
N HIS A 49 5.95 15.78 3.20
CA HIS A 49 7.21 16.02 3.93
C HIS A 49 7.07 17.06 5.04
N THR A 50 5.91 17.71 5.15
CA THR A 50 5.53 18.61 6.26
C THR A 50 4.03 18.51 6.57
N PRO A 51 3.58 18.97 7.75
CA PRO A 51 2.15 19.09 8.05
C PRO A 51 1.39 19.96 7.04
N ASP A 52 1.98 21.07 6.61
CA ASP A 52 1.36 21.98 5.65
C ASP A 52 1.21 21.31 4.27
N GLU A 53 2.25 20.62 3.80
CA GLU A 53 2.19 19.84 2.56
C GLU A 53 1.13 18.73 2.62
N ALA A 54 0.90 18.13 3.79
CA ALA A 54 -0.18 17.15 3.96
C ALA A 54 -1.55 17.79 3.71
N ILE A 55 -1.78 18.99 4.25
CA ILE A 55 -3.03 19.75 4.04
C ILE A 55 -3.18 20.12 2.56
N GLU A 56 -2.12 20.59 1.91
CA GLU A 56 -2.12 20.93 0.48
C GLU A 56 -2.47 19.72 -0.39
N LEU A 57 -1.85 18.57 -0.13
CA LEU A 57 -2.12 17.33 -0.86
C LEU A 57 -3.56 16.83 -0.64
N ILE A 58 -4.08 16.92 0.59
CA ILE A 58 -5.47 16.57 0.90
C ILE A 58 -6.43 17.47 0.12
N ASN A 59 -6.23 18.79 0.16
CA ASN A 59 -7.06 19.75 -0.56
C ASN A 59 -7.04 19.48 -2.08
N ALA A 60 -5.86 19.19 -2.65
CA ALA A 60 -5.75 18.87 -4.06
C ALA A 60 -6.57 17.63 -4.47
N TYR A 61 -6.71 16.64 -3.58
CA TYR A 61 -7.55 15.46 -3.83
C TYR A 61 -9.04 15.68 -3.54
N LEU A 62 -9.38 16.61 -2.65
CA LEU A 62 -10.77 17.05 -2.47
C LEU A 62 -11.26 17.80 -3.72
N GLU A 63 -10.39 18.58 -4.35
CA GLU A 63 -10.68 19.26 -5.62
C GLU A 63 -10.73 18.29 -6.81
N ASN A 64 -9.78 17.34 -6.88
CA ASN A 64 -9.72 16.36 -7.97
C ASN A 64 -9.30 14.97 -7.47
N PRO A 65 -10.25 14.08 -7.11
CA PRO A 65 -9.93 12.73 -6.65
C PRO A 65 -9.39 11.82 -7.77
N GLU A 66 -9.61 12.17 -9.04
CA GLU A 66 -9.08 11.44 -10.21
C GLU A 66 -7.59 11.70 -10.43
N LYS A 67 -7.02 12.70 -9.75
CA LYS A 67 -5.58 12.93 -9.75
C LYS A 67 -4.87 11.64 -9.33
N ASP A 68 -3.79 11.31 -10.05
CA ASP A 68 -2.97 10.11 -9.82
C ASP A 68 -3.70 8.75 -9.99
N PHE A 69 -4.89 8.72 -10.61
CA PHE A 69 -5.62 7.49 -10.95
C PHE A 69 -4.74 6.44 -11.64
N LYS A 70 -3.89 6.87 -12.58
CA LYS A 70 -2.95 5.98 -13.29
C LYS A 70 -1.97 5.29 -12.34
N GLY A 71 -1.47 6.01 -11.34
CA GLY A 71 -0.56 5.45 -10.35
C GLY A 71 -1.26 4.45 -9.43
N ARG A 72 -2.50 4.76 -9.00
CA ARG A 72 -3.33 3.82 -8.23
C ARG A 72 -3.66 2.56 -9.02
N THR A 73 -3.97 2.72 -10.31
CA THR A 73 -4.17 1.61 -11.24
C THR A 73 -2.92 0.73 -11.31
N LEU A 74 -1.74 1.35 -11.44
CA LEU A 74 -0.49 0.59 -11.47
C LEU A 74 -0.25 -0.19 -10.17
N ILE A 75 -0.48 0.42 -8.99
CA ILE A 75 -0.40 -0.30 -7.70
C ILE A 75 -1.33 -1.51 -7.70
N ARG A 76 -2.59 -1.32 -8.07
CA ARG A 76 -3.57 -2.41 -8.11
C ARG A 76 -3.12 -3.53 -9.05
N ASP A 77 -2.61 -3.18 -10.22
CA ASP A 77 -2.29 -4.15 -11.27
C ASP A 77 -0.96 -4.88 -11.01
N THR A 78 -0.08 -4.36 -10.15
CA THR A 78 1.27 -4.91 -9.90
C THR A 78 1.47 -5.51 -8.52
N ASP A 79 0.78 -4.99 -7.50
CA ASP A 79 1.00 -5.37 -6.10
C ASP A 79 -0.17 -6.19 -5.52
N VAL A 80 -1.23 -6.39 -6.29
CA VAL A 80 -2.45 -7.08 -5.85
C VAL A 80 -2.69 -8.33 -6.69
N GLY A 81 -2.98 -9.44 -6.01
CA GLY A 81 -3.45 -10.66 -6.65
C GLY A 81 -4.90 -10.54 -7.17
N PRO A 82 -5.54 -11.66 -7.53
CA PRO A 82 -6.91 -11.64 -8.03
C PRO A 82 -7.89 -10.99 -7.04
N LEU A 83 -8.60 -9.95 -7.51
CA LEU A 83 -9.61 -9.19 -6.76
C LEU A 83 -11.03 -9.76 -6.90
N ASP A 84 -11.16 -11.08 -6.84
CA ASP A 84 -12.43 -11.80 -6.98
C ASP A 84 -13.09 -12.16 -5.62
N GLY A 85 -12.50 -11.71 -4.51
CA GLY A 85 -12.98 -12.00 -3.15
C GLY A 85 -12.71 -13.44 -2.68
N LYS A 86 -11.99 -14.25 -3.43
CA LYS A 86 -11.80 -15.70 -3.15
C LYS A 86 -10.43 -16.05 -2.58
N ALA A 87 -9.68 -15.07 -2.06
CA ALA A 87 -8.35 -15.33 -1.48
C ALA A 87 -8.41 -16.35 -0.33
N GLY A 88 -9.41 -16.21 0.56
CA GLY A 88 -9.61 -17.15 1.68
C GLY A 88 -9.92 -18.57 1.23
N GLU A 89 -10.80 -18.73 0.23
CA GLU A 89 -11.15 -20.02 -0.39
C GLU A 89 -9.90 -20.71 -0.95
N ARG A 90 -9.09 -19.99 -1.75
CA ARG A 90 -7.84 -20.52 -2.32
C ARG A 90 -6.84 -20.98 -1.25
N ILE A 91 -6.72 -20.24 -0.15
CA ILE A 91 -5.83 -20.62 0.96
C ILE A 91 -6.36 -21.87 1.67
N ALA A 92 -7.66 -21.92 1.97
CA ALA A 92 -8.29 -23.09 2.61
C ALA A 92 -8.10 -24.35 1.76
N ASP A 93 -8.35 -24.27 0.45
CA ASP A 93 -8.14 -25.36 -0.49
C ASP A 93 -6.68 -25.84 -0.51
N ARG A 94 -5.72 -24.89 -0.50
CA ARG A 94 -4.30 -25.22 -0.45
C ARG A 94 -3.92 -25.94 0.85
N LEU A 95 -4.42 -25.49 1.99
CA LEU A 95 -4.14 -26.12 3.28
C LEU A 95 -4.72 -27.55 3.35
N LEU A 96 -5.96 -27.74 2.91
CA LEU A 96 -6.59 -29.07 2.85
C LEU A 96 -5.79 -30.04 1.97
N ARG A 97 -5.26 -29.56 0.85
CA ARG A 97 -4.40 -30.35 -0.03
C ARG A 97 -3.09 -30.76 0.65
N LEU A 98 -2.40 -29.83 1.32
CA LEU A 98 -1.14 -30.12 2.02
C LEU A 98 -1.32 -31.16 3.14
N VAL A 99 -2.43 -31.09 3.88
CA VAL A 99 -2.77 -32.09 4.91
C VAL A 99 -2.94 -33.48 4.29
N ARG A 100 -3.67 -33.58 3.16
CA ARG A 100 -3.88 -34.86 2.46
C ARG A 100 -2.58 -35.46 1.93
N GLU A 101 -1.71 -34.63 1.35
CA GLU A 101 -0.40 -35.06 0.83
C GLU A 101 0.52 -35.59 1.94
N THR A 102 0.49 -34.95 3.11
CA THR A 102 1.28 -35.38 4.29
C THR A 102 0.81 -36.73 4.82
N MET A 103 -0.52 -36.90 4.93
CA MET A 103 -1.13 -38.16 5.40
C MET A 103 -0.92 -39.34 4.44
N ALA A 104 -0.82 -39.08 3.13
CA ALA A 104 -0.57 -40.11 2.13
C ALA A 104 0.91 -40.54 2.05
N SER A 105 1.81 -39.79 2.68
CA SER A 105 3.26 -40.03 2.69
C SER A 105 3.77 -40.61 4.01
N SER A 106 2.87 -40.87 4.97
CA SER A 106 3.12 -41.48 6.29
C SER A 106 2.57 -42.89 6.33
#